data_AF-A0A368GXZ2-F1
#
_entry.id   AF-A0A368GXZ2-F1
#
_cell.length_a   1.000
_cell.length_b   1.000
_cell.length_c   1.000
_cell.angle_alpha   90.00
_cell.angle_beta   90.00
_cell.angle_gamma   90.00
#
_symmetry.space_group_name_H-M   'P 1'
#
loop_
_entity.id
_entity.type
_entity.pdbx_description
1 polymer ?
#
loop_
_entity_poly.entity_id
_entity_poly.type
_entity_poly.pdbx_seq_one_letter_code
_entity_poly.pdbx_strand_id
1 'polypeptide(L)' 'MLASYLLALFVSEFDYKESYTKRGVRFRVWSTPNTREKRSYGLKAAIDLMELFEEYFGVQDIAMKQGQL' A
#
# COMPACT_ATOMS: atom_id res chain seq x y z
N MET A 1 8.53 11.35 -13.99
CA MET A 1 9.44 10.26 -14.41
C MET A 1 10.01 9.61 -13.18
N LEU A 2 10.11 8.27 -13.16
CA LEU A 2 10.70 7.51 -12.06
C LEU A 2 12.10 7.05 -12.47
N ALA A 3 13.03 7.05 -11.52
CA ALA A 3 14.38 6.57 -11.75
C ALA A 3 14.42 5.03 -11.81
N SER A 4 15.37 4.48 -12.57
CA SER A 4 15.49 3.03 -12.80
C SER A 4 15.73 2.22 -11.53
N TYR A 5 16.36 2.81 -10.51
CA TYR A 5 16.64 2.14 -9.23
C TYR A 5 15.39 1.86 -8.37
N LEU A 6 14.24 2.44 -8.72
CA LEU A 6 12.97 2.18 -8.05
C LEU A 6 12.19 1.01 -8.68
N LEU A 7 12.69 0.40 -9.75
CA LEU A 7 12.08 -0.78 -10.36
C LEU A 7 12.12 -1.96 -9.38
N ALA A 8 10.93 -2.49 -9.05
CA ALA A 8 10.78 -3.65 -8.17
C ALA A 8 9.84 -4.69 -8.81
N LEU A 9 10.23 -5.95 -8.77
CA LEU A 9 9.45 -7.11 -9.23
C LEU A 9 9.46 -8.17 -8.12
N PHE A 10 8.31 -8.80 -7.90
CA PHE A 10 8.13 -9.81 -6.85
C PHE A 10 7.18 -10.91 -7.32
N VAL A 11 7.61 -12.17 -7.23
CA VAL A 11 6.83 -13.36 -7.61
C VAL A 11 6.80 -14.30 -6.41
N SER A 12 5.60 -14.58 -5.88
CA SER A 12 5.42 -15.40 -4.69
C SER A 12 3.95 -15.82 -4.52
N GLU A 13 3.70 -16.85 -3.71
CA GLU A 13 2.36 -17.32 -3.30
C GLU A 13 1.82 -16.58 -2.05
N PHE A 14 2.21 -15.31 -1.88
CA PHE A 14 1.77 -14.53 -0.71
C PHE A 14 0.30 -14.13 -0.84
N ASP A 15 -0.43 -14.31 0.25
CA ASP A 15 -1.77 -13.78 0.40
C ASP A 15 -1.71 -12.31 0.87
N TYR A 16 -2.74 -11.53 0.57
CA TYR A 16 -2.80 -10.11 0.87
C TYR A 16 -4.02 -9.74 1.71
N LYS A 17 -3.92 -8.59 2.37
CA LYS A 17 -5.08 -7.89 2.93
C LYS A 17 -5.11 -6.49 2.34
N GLU A 18 -6.30 -6.02 1.98
CA GLU A 18 -6.49 -4.69 1.41
C GLU A 18 -7.48 -3.83 2.19
N SER A 19 -7.32 -2.52 2.07
CA SER A 19 -8.22 -1.49 2.59
C SER A 19 -8.01 -0.20 1.78
N TYR A 20 -8.83 0.80 2.03
CA TYR A 20 -8.86 2.05 1.27
C TYR A 20 -8.62 3.24 2.20
N THR A 21 -7.92 4.26 1.71
CA THR A 21 -7.86 5.57 2.37
C THR A 21 -9.22 6.29 2.24
N LYS A 22 -9.42 7.40 2.95
CA LYS A 22 -10.62 8.25 2.85
C LYS A 22 -10.94 8.71 1.43
N ARG A 23 -9.92 8.87 0.56
CA ARG A 23 -10.10 9.22 -0.87
C ARG A 23 -10.38 8.01 -1.76
N GLY A 24 -10.34 6.79 -1.22
CA GLY A 24 -10.50 5.56 -1.99
C GLY A 24 -9.20 5.05 -2.62
N VAL A 25 -8.02 5.50 -2.16
CA VAL A 25 -6.75 4.92 -2.62
C VAL A 25 -6.57 3.56 -1.95
N ARG A 26 -6.38 2.51 -2.76
CA ARG A 26 -6.24 1.14 -2.29
C ARG A 26 -4.84 0.87 -1.76
N PHE A 27 -4.75 0.29 -0.57
CA PHE A 27 -3.52 -0.22 0.04
C PHE A 27 -3.58 -1.73 0.22
N ARG A 28 -2.44 -2.40 0.06
CA ARG A 28 -2.28 -3.84 0.21
C ARG A 28 -1.05 -4.16 1.04
N VAL A 29 -1.20 -5.15 1.92
CA VAL A 29 -0.08 -5.76 2.64
C VAL A 29 -0.07 -7.25 2.33
N TRP A 30 1.03 -7.70 1.74
CA TRP A 30 1.29 -9.10 1.41
C TRP A 30 2.10 -9.75 2.52
N SER A 31 1.76 -10.98 2.91
CA SER A 31 2.65 -11.77 3.77
C SER A 31 2.42 -13.27 3.59
N THR A 32 3.29 -14.08 4.20
CA THR A 32 3.07 -15.53 4.29
C THR A 32 1.82 -15.84 5.12
N PRO A 33 1.15 -16.98 4.89
CA PRO A 33 -0.01 -17.40 5.69
C PRO A 33 0.26 -17.42 7.21
N ASN A 34 1.47 -17.80 7.61
CA ASN A 34 1.89 -17.89 9.02
C ASN A 34 1.94 -16.53 9.76
N THR A 35 1.97 -15.41 9.03
CA THR A 35 2.07 -14.06 9.61
C THR A 35 0.83 -13.19 9.35
N ARG A 36 -0.28 -13.82 8.96
CA ARG A 36 -1.52 -13.16 8.54
C ARG A 36 -2.10 -12.19 9.58
N GLU A 37 -2.04 -12.55 10.85
CA GLU A 37 -2.62 -11.75 11.94
C GLU A 37 -1.96 -10.36 12.06
N LYS A 38 -0.65 -10.27 11.81
CA LYS A 38 0.12 -9.02 11.92
C LYS A 38 -0.14 -8.05 10.76
N ARG A 39 -0.71 -8.50 9.64
CA ARG A 39 -0.98 -7.66 8.46
C ARG A 39 -1.94 -6.51 8.75
N SER A 40 -2.94 -6.73 9.60
CA SER A 40 -3.99 -5.75 9.89
C SER A 40 -3.43 -4.47 10.50
N TYR A 41 -2.47 -4.62 11.42
CA TYR A 41 -1.80 -3.49 12.04
C TYR A 41 -0.96 -2.70 11.04
N GLY A 42 -0.13 -3.40 10.25
CA GLY A 42 0.69 -2.77 9.22
C GLY A 42 -0.14 -2.05 8.15
N LEU A 43 -1.26 -2.64 7.74
CA LEU A 43 -2.18 -2.04 6.76
C LEU A 43 -2.82 -0.76 7.31
N LYS A 44 -3.28 -0.78 8.57
CA LYS A 44 -3.84 0.40 9.21
C LYS A 44 -2.80 1.52 9.33
N ALA A 45 -1.62 1.21 9.84
CA ALA A 45 -0.54 2.18 9.99
C ALA A 45 -0.10 2.79 8.65
N ALA A 46 -0.03 1.98 7.59
CA ALA A 46 0.31 2.47 6.24
C ALA A 46 -0.72 3.47 5.70
N ILE A 47 -2.02 3.22 5.91
CA ILE A 47 -3.09 4.13 5.52
C ILE A 47 -3.03 5.42 6.35
N ASP A 48 -2.94 5.30 7.68
CA ASP A 48 -2.92 6.45 8.60
C ASP A 48 -1.73 7.38 8.27
N LEU A 49 -0.54 6.82 8.02
CA LEU A 49 0.66 7.59 7.66
C LEU A 49 0.57 8.20 6.26
N MET A 50 -0.02 7.51 5.29
CA MET A 50 -0.17 8.07 3.96
C MET A 50 -1.14 9.26 3.97
N GLU A 51 -2.29 9.13 4.64
CA GLU A 51 -3.24 10.24 4.78
C GLU A 51 -2.60 11.44 5.49
N LEU A 52 -1.81 11.19 6.53
CA LEU A 52 -1.04 12.23 7.22
C LEU A 52 -0.06 12.93 6.27
N PHE A 53 0.69 12.18 5.46
CA PHE A 53 1.63 12.79 4.51
C PHE A 53 0.95 13.60 3.42
N GLU A 54 -0.19 13.12 2.90
CA GLU A 54 -0.97 13.87 1.92
C GLU A 54 -1.48 15.19 2.49
N GLU A 55 -1.99 15.18 3.73
CA GLU A 55 -2.43 16.38 4.42
C GLU A 55 -1.25 17.32 4.73
N TYR A 56 -0.15 16.78 5.24
CA TYR A 56 1.01 17.55 5.68
C TYR A 56 1.75 18.24 4.51
N PHE A 57 1.95 17.53 3.40
CA PHE A 57 2.65 18.08 2.23
C PHE A 57 1.71 18.77 1.24
N GLY A 58 0.40 18.58 1.35
CA GLY A 58 -0.58 19.11 0.40
C GLY A 58 -0.47 18.49 -1.00
N VAL A 59 0.17 17.33 -1.12
CA VAL A 59 0.40 16.61 -2.38
C VAL A 59 -0.19 15.22 -2.27
N GLN A 60 -1.01 14.84 -3.25
CA GLN A 60 -1.65 13.53 -3.30
C GLN A 60 -0.71 12.45 -3.86
N ASP A 61 -0.85 11.23 -3.37
CA ASP A 61 -0.18 10.08 -3.98
C ASP A 61 -0.66 9.91 -5.43
N ILE A 62 0.31 9.87 -6.34
CA ILE A 62 0.11 9.73 -7.79
C ILE A 62 0.16 8.27 -8.24
N ALA A 63 0.63 7.36 -7.38
CA ALA A 63 0.84 5.97 -7.73
C ALA A 63 -0.46 5.16 -7.58
N MET A 64 -1.16 4.92 -8.70
CA MET A 64 -2.27 3.98 -8.71
C MET A 64 -1.77 2.55 -8.46
N LYS A 65 -2.32 1.88 -7.44
CA LYS A 65 -1.99 0.48 -7.17
C LYS A 65 -2.70 -0.45 -8.16
N GLN A 66 -1.96 -1.46 -8.62
CA GLN A 66 -2.37 -2.42 -9.64
C GLN A 66 -3.75 -3.08 -9.36
N GLY A 67 -4.61 -3.13 -10.39
CA GLY A 67 -5.94 -3.75 -10.36
C GLY A 67 -7.11 -2.76 -10.27
N GLN A 68 -6.96 -1.55 -10.79
CA GLN A 68 -8.08 -0.60 -10.95
C GLN A 68 -8.75 -0.88 -12.31
N LEU A 69 -9.39 -2.03 -12.40
CA LEU A 69 -10.25 -2.47 -13.51
C LEU A 69 -11.48 -3.13 -12.90
#